data_AF-A0A0C3D5B2-F1
#
_entry.id   AF-A0A0C3D5B2-F1
#
_cell.length_a   1.000
_cell.length_b   1.000
_cell.length_c   1.000
_cell.angle_alpha   90.00
_cell.angle_beta   90.00
_cell.angle_gamma   90.00
#
_symmetry.space_group_name_H-M   'P 1'
#
loop_
_entity.id
_entity.type
_entity.pdbx_description
1 polymer ?
#
loop_
_entity_poly.entity_id
_entity_poly.type
_entity_poly.pdbx_seq_one_letter_code
_entity_poly.pdbx_strand_id
1 'polypeptide(L)'
;NRLFNYVNRHYVKQAVNEDKGWLTLGDMLNTVAKSIQKGHTHEQITQRLKDRCLDELKKWGYEVGGLPEKLAEAELCAGAASSLDRVIPLEALALHRFRTKFVEPLLVALNMKGKRRSGALPANGPKMNLSGRLAHVVGELLDVQGGNSGQRHGLASDLAAMLHAVGVQQTHPIHKKLDKFLANGHQ
;
A
#
# COMPACT_ATOMS: atom_id res chain seq x y z
N ASN A 1 25.28 -8.52 -1.19
CA ASN A 1 24.63 -7.65 -0.17
C ASN A 1 25.53 -6.67 0.59
N ARG A 2 26.87 -6.76 0.59
CA ARG A 2 27.72 -5.78 1.32
C ARG A 2 27.54 -4.32 0.85
N LEU A 3 27.46 -4.10 -0.46
CA LEU A 3 27.28 -2.76 -1.03
C LEU A 3 25.94 -2.12 -0.64
N PHE A 4 24.83 -2.88 -0.74
CA PHE A 4 23.51 -2.38 -0.36
C PHE A 4 23.44 -2.00 1.11
N ASN A 5 23.99 -2.82 1.99
CA ASN A 5 24.05 -2.53 3.42
C ASN A 5 24.89 -1.28 3.70
N TYR A 6 25.98 -1.08 2.97
CA TYR A 6 26.81 0.12 3.09
C TYR A 6 26.03 1.38 2.68
N VAL A 7 25.35 1.35 1.52
CA VAL A 7 24.53 2.48 1.04
C VAL A 7 23.41 2.81 2.03
N ASN A 8 22.68 1.78 2.49
CA ASN A 8 21.59 1.96 3.44
C ASN A 8 22.09 2.54 4.77
N ARG A 9 23.22 2.03 5.29
CA ARG A 9 23.75 2.47 6.59
C ARG A 9 24.31 3.88 6.58
N HIS A 10 25.03 4.27 5.52
CA HIS A 10 25.76 5.53 5.50
C HIS A 10 24.98 6.68 4.86
N TYR A 11 24.20 6.41 3.81
CA TYR A 11 23.52 7.47 3.07
C TYR A 11 22.02 7.51 3.37
N VAL A 12 21.34 6.37 3.29
CA VAL A 12 19.89 6.33 3.53
C VAL A 12 19.58 6.67 4.99
N LYS A 13 20.25 6.03 5.96
CA LYS A 13 20.06 6.32 7.38
C LYS A 13 20.34 7.79 7.72
N GLN A 14 21.40 8.36 7.15
CA GLN A 14 21.72 9.77 7.37
C GLN A 14 20.62 10.68 6.80
N ALA A 15 20.18 10.45 5.56
CA ALA A 15 19.12 11.24 4.94
C ALA A 15 17.77 11.10 5.70
N VAL A 16 17.45 9.91 6.20
CA VAL A 16 16.26 9.69 7.05
C VAL A 16 16.36 10.51 8.34
N ASN A 17 17.54 10.55 8.97
CA ASN A 17 17.76 11.39 10.16
C ASN A 17 17.69 12.91 9.85
N GLU A 18 17.99 13.31 8.61
CA GLU A 18 17.82 14.68 8.09
C GLU A 18 16.40 14.98 7.61
N ASP A 19 15.41 14.18 8.03
CA ASP A 19 13.99 14.35 7.73
C ASP A 19 13.60 14.17 6.25
N LYS A 20 14.36 13.37 5.50
CA LYS A 20 14.06 13.05 4.09
C LYS A 20 13.46 11.66 3.92
N GLY A 21 13.07 11.00 5.02
CA GLY A 21 12.55 9.63 5.01
C GLY A 21 11.17 9.47 4.37
N TRP A 22 10.64 8.25 4.38
CA TRP A 22 9.27 7.98 3.89
C TRP A 22 8.18 8.71 4.68
N LEU A 23 8.44 9.00 5.95
CA LEU A 23 7.63 9.83 6.83
C LEU A 23 8.47 10.99 7.35
N THR A 24 8.07 12.22 7.04
CA THR A 24 8.79 13.43 7.47
C THR A 24 8.16 14.05 8.72
N LEU A 25 8.95 14.79 9.49
CA LEU A 25 8.51 15.65 10.57
C LEU A 25 7.55 16.68 10.02
N GLY A 26 7.73 17.19 8.80
CA GLY A 26 6.73 18.04 8.15
C GLY A 26 5.34 17.39 8.05
N ASP A 27 5.28 16.14 7.58
CA ASP A 27 4.02 15.40 7.45
C ASP A 27 3.37 15.14 8.82
N MET A 28 4.19 14.78 9.81
CA MET A 28 3.74 14.54 11.17
C MET A 28 3.30 15.84 11.85
N LEU A 29 4.08 16.92 11.75
CA LEU A 29 3.80 18.22 12.36
C LEU A 29 2.58 18.89 11.75
N ASN A 30 2.33 18.79 10.45
CA ASN A 30 1.09 19.32 9.87
C ASN A 30 -0.17 18.65 10.46
N THR A 31 -0.04 17.39 10.84
CA THR A 31 -1.12 16.61 11.46
C THR A 31 -1.22 16.87 12.97
N VAL A 32 -0.08 16.96 13.64
CA VAL A 32 0.03 17.16 15.09
C VAL A 32 -0.18 18.62 15.49
N ALA A 33 0.16 19.60 14.66
CA ALA A 33 -0.10 21.02 14.91
C ALA A 33 -1.60 21.31 15.07
N LYS A 34 -2.47 20.51 14.44
CA LYS A 34 -3.93 20.58 14.66
C LYS A 34 -4.35 20.13 16.05
N SER A 35 -3.52 19.35 16.76
CA SER A 35 -3.80 18.83 18.09
C SER A 35 -2.93 19.43 19.20
N ILE A 36 -1.86 20.16 18.88
CA ILE A 36 -1.01 20.85 19.86
C ILE A 36 -1.71 22.14 20.32
N GLN A 37 -2.04 22.20 21.61
CA GLN A 37 -2.43 23.43 22.30
C GLN A 37 -1.20 24.15 22.90
N LYS A 38 -1.31 25.46 23.15
CA LYS A 38 -0.29 26.24 23.88
C LYS A 38 -0.12 25.63 25.29
N GLY A 39 1.06 25.08 25.58
CA GLY A 39 1.40 24.51 26.88
C GLY A 39 1.96 23.08 26.86
N HIS A 40 1.98 22.40 25.70
CA HIS A 40 2.60 21.08 25.61
C HIS A 40 4.12 21.15 25.79
N THR A 41 4.65 20.24 26.62
CA THR A 41 6.09 20.08 26.80
C THR A 41 6.74 19.38 25.61
N HIS A 42 8.05 19.55 25.46
CA HIS A 42 8.83 18.88 24.41
C HIS A 42 8.67 17.35 24.42
N GLU A 43 8.58 16.74 25.61
CA GLU A 43 8.35 15.30 25.77
C GLU A 43 6.98 14.86 25.22
N GLN A 44 5.92 15.64 25.48
CA GLN A 44 4.58 15.35 24.97
C GLN A 44 4.54 15.46 23.44
N ILE A 45 5.25 16.42 22.86
CA ILE A 45 5.37 16.55 21.40
C ILE A 45 6.10 15.34 20.82
N THR A 46 7.23 14.95 21.41
CA THR A 46 8.01 13.79 20.96
C THR A 46 7.21 12.50 21.06
N GLN A 47 6.44 12.31 22.13
CA GLN A 47 5.58 11.15 22.28
C GLN A 47 4.47 11.13 21.22
N ARG A 48 3.81 12.25 20.96
CA ARG A 48 2.79 12.35 19.90
C ARG A 48 3.34 12.05 18.52
N LEU A 49 4.56 12.47 18.22
CA LEU A 49 5.22 12.15 16.95
C LEU A 49 5.45 10.64 16.83
N LYS A 50 5.89 9.97 17.91
CA LYS A 50 6.03 8.50 17.93
C LYS A 50 4.69 7.81 17.74
N ASP A 51 3.65 8.27 18.44
CA ASP A 51 2.31 7.70 18.32
C ASP A 51 1.77 7.84 16.89
N ARG A 52 2.06 8.96 16.22
CA ARG A 52 1.70 9.15 14.80
C ARG A 52 2.49 8.26 13.85
N CYS A 53 3.77 8.08 14.08
CA CYS A 53 4.55 7.11 13.32
C CYS A 53 3.93 5.70 13.43
N LEU A 54 3.53 5.30 14.65
CA LEU A 54 2.84 4.03 14.88
C LEU A 54 1.48 3.97 14.18
N ASP A 55 0.70 5.04 14.18
CA ASP A 55 -0.59 5.09 13.47
C ASP A 55 -0.43 4.93 11.95
N GLU A 56 0.63 5.49 11.36
CA GLU A 56 0.95 5.25 9.94
C GLU A 56 1.34 3.80 9.69
N LEU A 57 2.15 3.19 10.55
CA LEU A 57 2.57 1.79 10.44
C LEU A 57 1.39 0.81 10.62
N LYS A 58 0.40 1.13 11.44
CA LYS A 58 -0.83 0.32 11.59
C LYS A 58 -1.58 0.14 10.28
N LYS A 59 -1.54 1.13 9.38
CA LYS A 59 -2.16 1.02 8.04
C LYS A 59 -1.54 -0.09 7.20
N TRP A 60 -0.33 -0.51 7.54
CA TRP A 60 0.43 -1.55 6.87
C TRP A 60 0.43 -2.88 7.65
N GLY A 61 -0.40 -3.00 8.69
CA GLY A 61 -0.56 -4.23 9.47
C GLY A 61 0.40 -4.36 10.66
N TYR A 62 1.08 -3.28 11.06
CA TYR A 62 1.88 -3.30 12.29
C TYR A 62 0.99 -3.12 13.53
N GLU A 63 1.13 -4.04 14.48
CA GLU A 63 0.50 -3.94 15.79
C GLU A 63 1.50 -3.45 16.84
N VAL A 64 1.03 -2.64 17.80
CA VAL A 64 1.90 -2.10 18.85
C VAL A 64 2.40 -3.24 19.73
N GLY A 65 3.73 -3.39 19.81
CA GLY A 65 4.35 -4.52 20.51
C GLY A 65 4.53 -5.77 19.65
N GLY A 66 4.28 -5.68 18.34
CA GLY A 66 4.55 -6.73 17.38
C GLY A 66 6.03 -7.07 17.25
N LEU A 67 6.33 -8.16 16.55
CA LEU A 67 7.69 -8.60 16.29
C LEU A 67 8.47 -7.55 15.47
N PRO A 68 9.80 -7.42 15.68
CA PRO A 68 10.62 -6.47 14.93
C PRO A 68 10.60 -6.73 13.41
N GLU A 69 10.39 -7.98 13.00
CA GLU A 69 10.23 -8.34 11.59
C GLU A 69 8.98 -7.73 10.96
N LYS A 70 7.87 -7.68 11.72
CA LYS A 70 6.62 -7.05 11.26
C LYS A 70 6.72 -5.54 11.19
N LEU A 71 7.51 -4.94 12.08
CA LEU A 71 7.86 -3.52 12.00
C LEU A 71 8.65 -3.23 10.71
N ALA A 72 9.69 -4.02 10.43
CA ALA A 72 10.51 -3.86 9.23
C ALA A 72 9.70 -4.06 7.94
N GLU A 73 8.80 -5.06 7.92
CA GLU A 73 7.88 -5.32 6.81
C GLU A 73 6.93 -4.12 6.58
N ALA A 74 6.34 -3.59 7.64
CA ALA A 74 5.45 -2.43 7.56
C ALA A 74 6.18 -1.16 7.10
N GLU A 75 7.40 -0.90 7.60
CA GLU A 75 8.24 0.22 7.15
C GLU A 75 8.61 0.10 5.67
N LEU A 76 8.89 -1.12 5.21
CA LEU A 76 9.22 -1.40 3.82
C LEU A 76 8.01 -1.19 2.90
N CYS A 77 6.82 -1.63 3.32
CA CYS A 77 5.56 -1.37 2.60
C CYS A 77 5.23 0.13 2.57
N ALA A 78 5.39 0.83 3.70
CA ALA A 78 5.18 2.27 3.80
C ALA A 78 6.18 3.05 2.92
N GLY A 79 7.44 2.61 2.90
CA GLY A 79 8.48 3.15 2.02
C GLY A 79 8.14 2.93 0.54
N ALA A 80 7.69 1.73 0.17
CA ALA A 80 7.19 1.45 -1.17
C ALA A 80 6.01 2.36 -1.53
N ALA A 81 5.17 2.65 -0.54
CA ALA A 81 3.99 3.48 -0.68
C ALA A 81 4.26 4.99 -0.79
N SER A 82 5.44 5.45 -0.38
CA SER A 82 5.81 6.87 -0.27
C SER A 82 5.81 7.62 -1.62
N SER A 83 6.00 8.94 -1.59
CA SER A 83 6.10 9.80 -2.78
C SER A 83 7.52 9.78 -3.38
N LEU A 84 7.65 10.21 -4.65
CA LEU A 84 8.90 10.12 -5.42
C LEU A 84 10.06 10.98 -4.88
N ASP A 85 9.75 11.96 -4.02
CA ASP A 85 10.69 12.88 -3.39
C ASP A 85 11.27 12.35 -2.07
N ARG A 86 10.88 11.14 -1.63
CA ARG A 86 11.34 10.56 -0.37
C ARG A 86 12.58 9.68 -0.55
N VAL A 87 13.44 9.70 0.46
CA VAL A 87 14.59 8.80 0.58
C VAL A 87 14.15 7.55 1.33
N ILE A 88 14.24 6.42 0.65
CA ILE A 88 13.80 5.11 1.17
C ILE A 88 14.92 4.06 1.01
N PRO A 89 14.91 2.98 1.81
CA PRO A 89 15.82 1.86 1.62
C PRO A 89 15.74 1.28 0.21
N LEU A 90 16.86 0.76 -0.31
CA LEU A 90 16.92 0.23 -1.67
C LEU A 90 15.92 -0.90 -1.96
N GLU A 91 15.60 -1.72 -0.95
CA GLU A 91 14.59 -2.78 -1.05
C GLU A 91 13.19 -2.18 -1.30
N ALA A 92 12.81 -1.19 -0.50
CA ALA A 92 11.57 -0.44 -0.69
C ALA A 92 11.57 0.32 -2.03
N LEU A 93 12.72 0.81 -2.51
CA LEU A 93 12.84 1.49 -3.79
C LEU A 93 12.51 0.59 -4.98
N ALA A 94 12.92 -0.68 -4.93
CA ALA A 94 12.58 -1.65 -5.97
C ALA A 94 11.05 -1.86 -6.07
N LEU A 95 10.41 -2.03 -4.91
CA LEU A 95 8.96 -2.18 -4.80
C LEU A 95 8.22 -0.91 -5.22
N HIS A 96 8.71 0.26 -4.82
CA HIS A 96 8.18 1.57 -5.21
C HIS A 96 8.23 1.76 -6.74
N ARG A 97 9.35 1.41 -7.38
CA ARG A 97 9.47 1.46 -8.85
C ARG A 97 8.54 0.47 -9.53
N PHE A 98 8.42 -0.74 -8.98
CA PHE A 98 7.48 -1.72 -9.52
C PHE A 98 6.02 -1.23 -9.41
N ARG A 99 5.65 -0.67 -8.26
CA ARG A 99 4.33 -0.06 -8.06
C ARG A 99 4.04 1.02 -9.10
N THR A 100 4.91 2.03 -9.18
CA THR A 100 4.68 3.23 -10.00
C THR A 100 4.76 2.95 -11.50
N LYS A 101 5.66 2.05 -11.94
CA LYS A 101 5.85 1.75 -13.36
C LYS A 101 4.95 0.65 -13.90
N PHE A 102 4.45 -0.25 -13.04
CA PHE A 102 3.68 -1.41 -13.48
C PHE A 102 2.31 -1.49 -12.82
N VAL A 103 2.24 -1.47 -11.49
CA VAL A 103 0.98 -1.72 -10.77
C VAL A 103 -0.01 -0.56 -10.93
N GLU A 104 0.42 0.68 -10.69
CA GLU A 104 -0.43 1.87 -10.82
C GLU A 104 -1.06 2.00 -12.22
N PRO A 105 -0.31 1.88 -13.33
CA PRO A 105 -0.92 1.87 -14.67
C PRO A 105 -1.99 0.79 -14.89
N LEU A 106 -1.89 -0.36 -14.20
CA LEU A 106 -2.88 -1.44 -14.28
C LEU A 106 -4.10 -1.19 -13.39
N LEU A 107 -3.90 -0.45 -12.29
CA LEU A 107 -4.95 0.00 -11.38
C LEU A 107 -5.75 1.17 -11.97
N VAL A 108 -5.10 2.06 -12.72
CA VAL A 108 -5.76 3.20 -13.34
C VAL A 108 -6.67 2.72 -14.46
N ALA A 109 -7.92 3.19 -14.39
CA ALA A 109 -8.86 3.14 -15.47
C ALA A 109 -8.24 3.70 -16.75
N LEU A 110 -8.04 2.86 -17.76
CA LEU A 110 -7.95 3.39 -19.11
C LEU A 110 -9.34 3.91 -19.46
N ASN A 111 -9.60 5.17 -19.10
CA ASN A 111 -10.68 5.96 -19.66
C ASN A 111 -10.34 6.16 -21.13
N MET A 112 -10.52 5.12 -21.93
CA MET A 112 -10.48 5.20 -23.38
C MET A 112 -11.69 6.03 -23.79
N LYS A 113 -11.52 7.34 -23.72
CA LYS A 113 -12.42 8.37 -24.23
C LYS A 113 -12.35 8.36 -25.77
N GLY A 114 -12.55 7.18 -26.34
CA GLY A 114 -12.64 6.91 -27.76
C GLY A 114 -14.08 6.53 -28.07
N LYS A 115 -14.87 7.54 -28.47
CA LYS A 115 -16.07 7.47 -29.32
C LYS A 115 -16.67 6.05 -29.48
N ARG A 116 -17.38 5.53 -28.47
CA ARG A 116 -18.21 4.33 -28.64
C ARG A 116 -19.41 4.69 -29.51
N ARG A 117 -19.49 4.09 -30.70
CA ARG A 117 -20.72 3.97 -31.48
C ARG A 117 -21.78 3.29 -30.60
N SER A 118 -22.99 3.83 -30.60
CA SER A 118 -24.14 3.28 -29.90
C SER A 118 -24.49 1.90 -30.46
N GLY A 119 -24.43 0.88 -29.62
CA GLY A 119 -24.87 -0.48 -29.92
C GLY A 119 -24.86 -1.29 -28.62
N ALA A 120 -26.05 -1.52 -28.07
CA ALA A 120 -26.31 -1.94 -26.70
C ALA A 120 -26.09 -3.43 -26.41
N LEU A 121 -26.04 -3.78 -25.11
CA LEU A 121 -26.66 -4.97 -24.49
C LEU A 121 -26.91 -4.66 -22.99
N PRO A 122 -28.01 -5.13 -22.37
CA PRO A 122 -28.39 -4.78 -21.00
C PRO A 122 -27.68 -5.69 -19.99
N ALA A 123 -27.06 -5.09 -18.98
CA ALA A 123 -26.34 -5.81 -17.92
C ALA A 123 -27.01 -5.55 -16.57
N ASN A 124 -27.83 -6.50 -16.13
CA ASN A 124 -28.35 -6.59 -14.77
C ASN A 124 -27.33 -7.33 -13.89
N GLY A 125 -26.46 -6.57 -13.25
CA GLY A 125 -25.57 -7.04 -12.20
C GLY A 125 -25.06 -5.82 -11.41
N PRO A 126 -24.75 -5.95 -10.12
CA PRO A 126 -24.27 -4.84 -9.31
C PRO A 126 -22.88 -4.40 -9.82
N LYS A 127 -22.88 -3.41 -10.73
CA LYS A 127 -21.68 -2.81 -11.31
C LYS A 127 -20.98 -1.96 -10.26
N MET A 128 -20.10 -2.57 -9.48
CA MET A 128 -18.96 -1.83 -8.96
C MET A 128 -18.05 -1.53 -10.16
N ASN A 129 -17.99 -0.28 -10.58
CA ASN A 129 -17.12 0.21 -11.64
C ASN A 129 -15.66 0.13 -11.18
N LEU A 130 -15.12 -1.09 -11.15
CA LEU A 130 -13.72 -1.39 -11.00
C LEU A 130 -13.02 -0.97 -12.28
N SER A 131 -12.46 0.22 -12.25
CA SER A 131 -11.96 0.88 -13.43
C SER A 131 -10.45 0.67 -13.50
N GLY A 132 -10.00 -0.37 -14.21
CA GLY A 132 -8.60 -0.77 -14.38
C GLY A 132 -8.48 -2.18 -14.97
N ARG A 133 -7.42 -2.46 -15.75
CA ARG A 133 -7.22 -3.80 -16.37
C ARG A 133 -7.08 -4.88 -15.30
N LEU A 134 -6.31 -4.60 -14.25
CA LEU A 134 -6.13 -5.54 -13.14
C LEU A 134 -7.45 -5.81 -12.42
N ALA A 135 -8.25 -4.77 -12.22
CA ALA A 135 -9.52 -4.88 -11.51
C ALA A 135 -10.54 -5.77 -12.27
N HIS A 136 -10.52 -5.73 -13.60
CA HIS A 136 -11.30 -6.63 -14.45
C HIS A 136 -10.83 -8.09 -14.33
N VAL A 137 -9.52 -8.33 -14.48
CA VAL A 137 -8.93 -9.67 -14.40
C VAL A 137 -9.15 -10.29 -13.02
N VAL A 138 -9.04 -9.49 -11.96
CA VAL A 138 -9.40 -9.94 -10.60
C VAL A 138 -10.88 -10.32 -10.53
N GLY A 139 -11.78 -9.51 -11.09
CA GLY A 139 -13.21 -9.86 -11.15
C GLY A 139 -13.42 -11.22 -11.83
N GLU A 140 -12.84 -11.43 -13.01
CA GLU A 140 -12.93 -12.69 -13.74
C GLU A 140 -12.36 -13.87 -12.94
N LEU A 141 -11.19 -13.72 -12.31
CA LEU A 141 -10.58 -14.76 -11.48
C LEU A 141 -11.50 -15.19 -10.33
N LEU A 142 -12.19 -14.22 -9.71
CA LEU A 142 -13.07 -14.46 -8.57
C LEU A 142 -14.45 -14.99 -8.99
N ASP A 143 -14.98 -14.56 -10.14
CA ASP A 143 -16.35 -14.86 -10.58
C ASP A 143 -16.49 -16.18 -11.37
N VAL A 144 -15.39 -16.75 -11.89
CA VAL A 144 -15.44 -18.03 -12.64
C VAL A 144 -15.99 -19.16 -11.76
N GLN A 145 -17.17 -19.68 -12.12
CA GLN A 145 -17.75 -20.88 -11.52
C GLN A 145 -17.25 -22.12 -12.28
N GLY A 146 -16.62 -23.07 -11.58
CA GLY A 146 -16.24 -24.38 -12.17
C GLY A 146 -14.75 -24.58 -12.50
N GLY A 147 -13.82 -24.14 -11.64
CA GLY A 147 -12.38 -24.43 -11.76
C GLY A 147 -11.76 -24.86 -10.42
N ASN A 148 -10.46 -25.18 -10.42
CA ASN A 148 -9.71 -25.56 -9.22
C ASN A 148 -9.73 -24.43 -8.17
N SER A 149 -10.57 -24.57 -7.16
CA SER A 149 -10.78 -23.57 -6.10
C SER A 149 -9.50 -23.28 -5.32
N GLY A 150 -8.68 -24.30 -5.05
CA GLY A 150 -7.43 -24.16 -4.33
C GLY A 150 -6.41 -23.28 -5.06
N GLN A 151 -6.26 -23.49 -6.37
CA GLN A 151 -5.36 -22.65 -7.19
C GLN A 151 -5.81 -21.19 -7.24
N ARG A 152 -7.12 -20.95 -7.33
CA ARG A 152 -7.67 -19.58 -7.33
C ARG A 152 -7.46 -18.88 -5.99
N HIS A 153 -7.66 -19.59 -4.89
CA HIS A 153 -7.40 -19.07 -3.56
C HIS A 153 -5.92 -18.75 -3.35
N GLY A 154 -5.02 -19.62 -3.80
CA GLY A 154 -3.57 -19.36 -3.80
C GLY A 154 -3.21 -18.11 -4.59
N LEU A 155 -3.68 -17.99 -5.84
CA LEU A 155 -3.43 -16.81 -6.68
C LEU A 155 -4.00 -15.51 -6.07
N ALA A 156 -5.19 -15.57 -5.47
CA ALA A 156 -5.79 -14.42 -4.79
C ALA A 156 -4.97 -13.98 -3.57
N SER A 157 -4.47 -14.96 -2.80
CA SER A 157 -3.60 -14.73 -1.65
C SER A 157 -2.26 -14.11 -2.08
N ASP A 158 -1.61 -14.68 -3.08
CA ASP A 158 -0.33 -14.17 -3.61
C ASP A 158 -0.49 -12.76 -4.19
N LEU A 159 -1.60 -12.49 -4.88
CA LEU A 159 -1.90 -11.17 -5.41
C LEU A 159 -2.14 -10.16 -4.30
N ALA A 160 -2.88 -10.52 -3.25
CA ALA A 160 -3.11 -9.66 -2.10
C ALA A 160 -1.79 -9.34 -1.37
N ALA A 161 -0.95 -10.35 -1.15
CA ALA A 161 0.38 -10.19 -0.56
C ALA A 161 1.28 -9.28 -1.43
N MET A 162 1.29 -9.48 -2.74
CA MET A 162 2.05 -8.65 -3.67
C MET A 162 1.58 -7.18 -3.63
N LEU A 163 0.26 -6.93 -3.71
CA LEU A 163 -0.29 -5.58 -3.67
C LEU A 163 0.05 -4.86 -2.36
N HIS A 164 0.00 -5.57 -1.24
CA HIS A 164 0.40 -5.04 0.07
C HIS A 164 1.90 -4.70 0.10
N ALA A 165 2.77 -5.63 -0.33
CA ALA A 165 4.22 -5.45 -0.35
C ALA A 165 4.66 -4.25 -1.22
N VAL A 166 3.98 -4.01 -2.34
CA VAL A 166 4.29 -2.87 -3.22
C VAL A 166 3.72 -1.54 -2.72
N GLY A 167 3.05 -1.51 -1.57
CA GLY A 167 2.51 -0.29 -0.98
C GLY A 167 1.17 0.16 -1.57
N VAL A 168 0.31 -0.77 -2.02
CA VAL A 168 -1.10 -0.46 -2.30
C VAL A 168 -1.88 -0.54 -0.98
N GLN A 169 -2.65 0.50 -0.67
CA GLN A 169 -3.38 0.57 0.60
C GLN A 169 -4.46 -0.51 0.70
N GLN A 170 -4.65 -1.08 1.89
CA GLN A 170 -5.72 -2.05 2.19
C GLN A 170 -7.13 -1.47 1.96
N THR A 171 -7.27 -0.15 2.01
CA THR A 171 -8.53 0.55 1.72
C THR A 171 -8.93 0.49 0.24
N HIS A 172 -8.00 0.11 -0.64
CA HIS A 172 -8.21 0.04 -2.08
C HIS A 172 -9.30 -1.00 -2.45
N PRO A 173 -10.19 -0.71 -3.41
CA PRO A 173 -11.29 -1.63 -3.75
C PRO A 173 -10.87 -3.04 -4.14
N ILE A 174 -9.71 -3.20 -4.79
CA ILE A 174 -9.19 -4.52 -5.17
C ILE A 174 -8.79 -5.34 -3.94
N HIS A 175 -8.11 -4.73 -2.95
CA HIS A 175 -7.78 -5.40 -1.70
C HIS A 175 -9.04 -5.89 -1.00
N LYS A 176 -10.02 -5.00 -0.81
CA LYS A 176 -11.30 -5.38 -0.18
C LYS A 176 -12.00 -6.55 -0.85
N LYS A 177 -11.90 -6.67 -2.18
CA LYS A 177 -12.47 -7.81 -2.91
C LYS A 177 -11.68 -9.10 -2.70
N LEU A 178 -10.35 -9.02 -2.75
CA LEU A 178 -9.49 -10.16 -2.46
C LEU A 178 -9.68 -10.62 -1.01
N ASP A 179 -9.66 -9.71 -0.04
CA ASP A 179 -9.84 -10.03 1.38
C ASP A 179 -11.21 -10.68 1.64
N LYS A 180 -12.27 -10.14 1.03
CA LYS A 180 -13.61 -10.74 1.10
C LYS A 180 -13.64 -12.15 0.51
N PHE A 181 -12.97 -12.37 -0.62
CA PHE A 181 -12.89 -13.69 -1.25
C PHE A 181 -12.09 -14.68 -0.40
N LEU A 182 -10.96 -14.24 0.16
CA LEU A 182 -10.11 -15.05 1.02
C LEU A 182 -10.83 -15.43 2.33
N ALA A 183 -11.58 -14.50 2.92
CA ALA A 183 -12.41 -14.78 4.10
C ALA A 183 -13.52 -15.82 3.84
N ASN A 184 -14.08 -15.84 2.62
CA ASN A 184 -15.14 -16.77 2.23
C ASN A 184 -14.62 -18.16 1.84
N GLY A 185 -13.33 -18.30 1.52
CA GLY A 185 -12.73 -19.57 1.07
C GLY A 185 -12.39 -20.57 2.18
N HIS A 186 -12.66 -20.24 3.44
CA HIS A 186 -12.46 -21.11 4.60
C HIS A 186 -13.72 -21.92 5.01
N GLN A 187 -14.74 -21.97 4.16
CA GLN A 187 -15.93 -22.85 4.29
C GLN A 187 -15.95 -23.88 3.17
#